data_AF-A0A954G9H7-F1
#
_entry.id   AF-A0A954G9H7-F1
#
_cell.length_a   1.000
_cell.length_b   1.000
_cell.length_c   1.000
_cell.angle_alpha   90.00
_cell.angle_beta   90.00
_cell.angle_gamma   90.00
#
_symmetry.space_group_name_H-M   'P 1'
#
loop_
_entity.id
_entity.type
_entity.pdbx_description
1 polymer ?
#
loop_
_entity_poly.entity_id
_entity_poly.type
_entity_poly.pdbx_seq_one_letter_code
_entity_poly.pdbx_strand_id
1 'polypeptide(L)'
;ITDGLSNTILMGERAYQIPGNKMIAGMLFTVRDNLGLGPTCANCTGNTASNQGLLSVAGTTHFGINPTSTSDQANGGYSSLHTGGAQFLMGDGRVQFLSENIDNSIASGGIVDSTFERLASIQDGAVIGEY
;
A
#
# COMPACT_ATOMS: atom_id res chain seq x y z
N ILE A 1 -9.26 16.49 -6.50
CA ILE A 1 -10.11 15.62 -5.65
C ILE A 1 -11.57 15.94 -5.93
N THR A 2 -12.14 15.24 -6.90
CA THR A 2 -13.50 15.51 -7.41
C THR A 2 -14.57 14.91 -6.51
N ASP A 3 -14.25 13.82 -5.82
CA ASP A 3 -15.08 13.05 -4.91
C ASP A 3 -14.94 13.45 -3.42
N GLY A 4 -14.14 14.49 -3.16
CA GLY A 4 -13.94 15.11 -1.84
C GLY A 4 -12.87 14.42 -0.98
N LEU A 5 -12.30 15.17 -0.03
CA LEU A 5 -11.30 14.66 0.93
C LEU A 5 -11.83 13.52 1.80
N SER A 6 -13.13 13.50 1.99
CA SER A 6 -13.87 12.39 2.57
C SER A 6 -13.68 11.07 1.84
N ASN A 7 -13.37 11.07 0.54
CA ASN A 7 -13.13 9.85 -0.24
C ASN A 7 -11.67 9.74 -0.69
N THR A 8 -10.76 10.41 0.00
CA THR A 8 -9.32 10.32 -0.29
C THR A 8 -8.59 9.77 0.92
N ILE A 9 -7.86 8.67 0.73
CA ILE A 9 -6.96 8.13 1.74
C ILE A 9 -5.76 9.07 1.90
N LEU A 10 -5.50 9.49 3.13
CA LEU A 10 -4.33 10.25 3.52
C LEU A 10 -3.22 9.33 4.06
N MET A 11 -3.59 8.38 4.94
CA MET A 11 -2.69 7.37 5.50
C MET A 11 -3.45 6.07 5.73
N GLY A 12 -2.73 4.94 5.78
CA GLY A 12 -3.31 3.64 6.09
C GLY A 12 -2.36 2.78 6.89
N GLU A 13 -2.90 1.78 7.57
CA GLU A 13 -2.11 0.84 8.36
C GLU A 13 -1.14 0.03 7.48
N ARG A 14 0.06 -0.16 8.01
CA ARG A 14 1.05 -1.09 7.47
C ARG A 14 1.67 -1.88 8.61
N ALA A 15 1.41 -3.18 8.65
CA ALA A 15 2.03 -4.08 9.61
C ALA A 15 3.46 -4.43 9.16
N TYR A 16 4.37 -4.69 10.10
CA TYR A 16 5.70 -5.24 9.75
C TYR A 16 5.58 -6.66 9.15
N GLN A 17 4.62 -7.42 9.66
CA GLN A 17 4.35 -8.80 9.27
C GLN A 17 2.86 -9.10 9.49
N ILE A 18 2.27 -9.85 8.56
CA ILE A 18 0.94 -10.46 8.66
C ILE A 18 1.08 -11.99 8.65
N PRO A 19 0.04 -12.77 8.99
CA PRO A 19 0.12 -14.23 8.95
C PRO A 19 0.60 -14.73 7.58
N GLY A 20 1.73 -15.44 7.56
CA GLY A 20 2.30 -16.02 6.34
C GLY A 20 3.05 -15.05 5.41
N ASN A 21 3.08 -13.73 5.69
CA ASN A 21 3.76 -12.77 4.82
C ASN A 21 4.50 -11.65 5.58
N LYS A 22 5.74 -11.35 5.15
CA LYS A 22 6.57 -10.31 5.74
C LYS A 22 6.49 -9.04 4.89
N MET A 23 5.75 -8.04 5.39
CA MET A 23 5.46 -6.79 4.69
C MET A 23 6.59 -5.74 4.79
N ILE A 24 7.47 -5.86 5.80
CA ILE A 24 8.68 -5.02 5.95
C ILE A 24 8.33 -3.51 6.09
N ALA A 25 7.15 -3.20 6.63
CA ALA A 25 6.74 -1.82 6.87
C ALA A 25 7.55 -1.15 8.00
N GLY A 26 7.71 0.17 7.94
CA GLY A 26 8.29 0.97 9.01
C GLY A 26 9.80 1.23 8.89
N MET A 27 10.40 0.98 7.73
CA MET A 27 11.84 1.20 7.49
C MET A 27 12.21 2.67 7.21
N LEU A 28 11.54 3.62 7.87
CA LEU A 28 11.68 5.07 7.63
C LEU A 28 13.13 5.58 7.79
N PHE A 29 13.90 4.99 8.70
CA PHE A 29 15.27 5.41 9.02
C PHE A 29 16.37 4.46 8.50
N THR A 30 16.00 3.37 7.82
CA THR A 30 16.94 2.28 7.49
C THR A 30 16.89 1.85 6.03
N VAL A 31 16.67 2.80 5.13
CA VAL A 31 16.95 2.62 3.71
C VAL A 31 18.47 2.65 3.51
N ARG A 32 19.14 1.60 4.01
CA ARG A 32 20.58 1.39 3.93
C ARG A 32 20.95 1.01 2.50
N ASP A 33 22.01 1.63 2.03
CA ASP A 33 22.66 1.25 0.79
C ASP A 33 23.75 0.20 1.09
N ASN A 34 23.69 -0.94 0.42
CA ASN A 34 24.68 -2.01 0.52
C ASN A 34 25.81 -1.85 -0.52
N LEU A 35 25.59 -1.07 -1.60
CA LEU A 35 26.46 -1.03 -2.78
C LEU A 35 26.92 0.39 -3.20
N GLY A 36 26.54 1.45 -2.48
CA GLY A 36 26.82 2.83 -2.88
C GLY A 36 25.94 3.34 -4.03
N LEU A 37 24.84 2.64 -4.36
CA LEU A 37 23.92 2.94 -5.48
C LEU A 37 22.52 3.39 -5.03
N GLY A 38 22.32 3.66 -3.74
CA GLY A 38 21.03 3.97 -3.14
C GLY A 38 20.46 2.83 -2.31
N PRO A 39 19.27 3.00 -1.70
CA PRO A 39 18.77 2.06 -0.72
C PRO A 39 18.58 0.66 -1.30
N THR A 40 19.22 -0.35 -0.71
CA THR A 40 19.13 -1.74 -1.18
C THR A 40 19.04 -2.77 -0.06
N CYS A 41 18.29 -3.85 -0.29
CA CYS A 41 18.22 -4.94 0.67
C CYS A 41 19.56 -5.70 0.75
N ALA A 42 20.18 -5.69 1.93
CA ALA A 42 21.53 -6.25 2.16
C ALA A 42 21.62 -7.78 1.98
N ASN A 43 20.49 -8.51 2.03
CA ASN A 43 20.44 -9.98 2.04
C ASN A 43 19.59 -10.59 0.90
N CYS A 44 19.33 -9.86 -0.18
CA CYS A 44 18.60 -10.40 -1.33
C CYS A 44 19.56 -10.95 -2.39
N THR A 45 19.63 -12.27 -2.53
CA THR A 45 20.40 -12.90 -3.62
C THR A 45 19.65 -12.73 -4.94
N GLY A 46 20.26 -12.09 -5.94
CA GLY A 46 19.76 -12.04 -7.32
C GLY A 46 18.80 -10.88 -7.67
N ASN A 47 18.23 -10.17 -6.69
CA ASN A 47 17.47 -8.95 -6.93
C ASN A 47 17.64 -7.94 -5.78
N THR A 48 18.61 -7.05 -5.94
CA THR A 48 18.94 -5.98 -4.99
C THR A 48 18.09 -4.72 -5.20
N ALA A 49 17.00 -4.79 -5.99
CA ALA A 49 16.06 -3.69 -6.25
C ALA A 49 14.72 -3.85 -5.49
N SER A 50 14.45 -5.05 -4.97
CA SER A 50 13.20 -5.43 -4.30
C SER A 50 13.12 -5.01 -2.83
N ASN A 51 11.91 -4.81 -2.29
CA ASN A 51 11.64 -4.59 -0.85
C ASN A 51 12.44 -3.44 -0.19
N GLN A 52 12.69 -2.37 -0.93
CA GLN A 52 13.53 -1.26 -0.49
C GLN A 52 12.97 0.08 -0.93
N GLY A 53 13.58 1.16 -0.42
CA GLY A 53 13.20 2.51 -0.83
C GLY A 53 11.83 2.91 -0.29
N LEU A 54 11.16 3.76 -1.06
CA LEU A 54 9.86 4.31 -0.71
C LEU A 54 8.80 3.22 -0.48
N LEU A 55 8.89 2.05 -1.13
CA LEU A 55 7.94 0.93 -0.93
C LEU A 55 7.97 0.33 0.49
N SER A 56 9.06 0.49 1.23
CA SER A 56 9.17 0.05 2.63
C SER A 56 8.61 1.06 3.64
N VAL A 57 8.23 2.25 3.15
CA VAL A 57 7.79 3.39 3.95
C VAL A 57 6.35 3.79 3.59
N ALA A 58 6.09 3.99 2.29
CA ALA A 58 4.80 4.35 1.73
C ALA A 58 3.96 3.11 1.42
N GLY A 59 2.64 3.28 1.51
CA GLY A 59 1.67 2.30 1.03
C GLY A 59 1.32 2.51 -0.44
N THR A 60 0.99 1.41 -1.12
CA THR A 60 0.39 1.42 -2.45
C THR A 60 -0.96 0.72 -2.42
N THR A 61 -1.90 1.20 -3.23
CA THR A 61 -3.19 0.56 -3.51
C THR A 61 -3.14 -0.38 -4.72
N HIS A 62 -1.99 -0.50 -5.39
CA HIS A 62 -1.81 -1.42 -6.52
C HIS A 62 -2.08 -2.87 -6.12
N PHE A 63 -1.82 -3.20 -4.86
CA PHE A 63 -2.24 -4.46 -4.25
C PHE A 63 -3.35 -4.17 -3.24
N GLY A 64 -4.28 -5.12 -3.11
CA GLY A 64 -5.29 -5.10 -2.07
C GLY A 64 -4.70 -5.10 -0.66
N ILE A 65 -5.57 -4.94 0.33
CA ILE A 65 -5.20 -4.98 1.75
C ILE A 65 -4.85 -6.41 2.13
N ASN A 66 -3.83 -6.58 3.00
CA ASN A 66 -3.33 -7.88 3.44
C ASN A 66 -2.96 -8.83 2.27
N PRO A 67 -2.15 -8.38 1.31
CA PRO A 67 -1.86 -9.20 0.13
C PRO A 67 -1.08 -10.46 0.51
N THR A 68 -1.52 -11.61 0.00
CA THR A 68 -0.92 -12.92 0.26
C THR A 68 0.15 -13.33 -0.77
N SER A 69 0.43 -12.45 -1.75
CA SER A 69 1.41 -12.71 -2.81
C SER A 69 2.86 -12.67 -2.31
N THR A 70 3.69 -13.58 -2.82
CA THR A 70 5.15 -13.61 -2.58
C THR A 70 5.93 -12.71 -3.54
N SER A 71 5.25 -11.94 -4.39
CA SER A 71 5.93 -10.89 -5.16
C SER A 71 6.48 -9.85 -4.19
N ASP A 72 7.76 -9.53 -4.31
CA ASP A 72 8.41 -8.50 -3.48
C ASP A 72 7.68 -7.14 -3.54
N GLN A 73 6.93 -6.86 -4.60
CA GLN A 73 6.18 -5.62 -4.72
C GLN A 73 4.92 -5.59 -3.83
N ALA A 74 4.33 -6.76 -3.53
CA ALA A 74 3.11 -6.89 -2.75
C ALA A 74 3.29 -6.42 -1.29
N ASN A 75 4.51 -6.47 -0.78
CA ASN A 75 4.88 -5.94 0.54
C ASN A 75 4.67 -4.41 0.65
N GLY A 76 4.58 -3.72 -0.49
CA GLY A 76 4.16 -2.32 -0.56
C GLY A 76 2.66 -2.10 -0.29
N GLY A 77 1.84 -3.15 -0.22
CA GLY A 77 0.41 -3.04 0.07
C GLY A 77 0.11 -2.61 1.51
N TYR A 78 -1.07 -2.04 1.73
CA TYR A 78 -1.58 -1.78 3.07
C TYR A 78 -1.85 -3.10 3.80
N SER A 79 -1.63 -3.12 5.12
CA SER A 79 -1.73 -4.35 5.89
C SER A 79 -2.00 -4.09 7.36
N SER A 80 -2.72 -5.01 7.97
CA SER A 80 -3.09 -4.95 9.38
C SER A 80 -3.20 -6.33 9.99
N LEU A 81 -3.10 -6.38 11.33
CA LEU A 81 -3.43 -7.58 12.11
C LEU A 81 -4.90 -7.60 12.54
N HIS A 82 -5.66 -6.53 12.26
CA HIS A 82 -7.09 -6.51 12.44
C HIS A 82 -7.77 -7.51 11.50
N THR A 83 -8.75 -8.25 12.01
CA THR A 83 -9.47 -9.24 11.21
C THR A 83 -10.30 -8.55 10.13
N GLY A 84 -10.10 -8.97 8.88
CA GLY A 84 -10.96 -8.60 7.76
C GLY A 84 -10.65 -7.25 7.10
N GLY A 85 -9.55 -6.57 7.44
CA GLY A 85 -9.25 -5.26 6.87
C GLY A 85 -8.22 -4.45 7.64
N ALA A 86 -8.16 -3.15 7.33
CA ALA A 86 -7.21 -2.20 7.91
C ALA A 86 -7.87 -0.83 8.16
N GLN A 87 -7.31 -0.05 9.09
CA GLN A 87 -7.74 1.32 9.32
C GLN A 87 -7.05 2.30 8.36
N PHE A 88 -7.82 3.28 7.90
CA PHE A 88 -7.35 4.35 7.02
C PHE A 88 -7.77 5.71 7.56
N LEU A 89 -6.84 6.66 7.56
CA LEU A 89 -7.10 8.07 7.79
C LEU A 89 -7.47 8.70 6.46
N MET A 90 -8.64 9.30 6.40
CA MET A 90 -9.12 10.02 5.21
C MET A 90 -8.63 11.49 5.24
N GLY A 91 -8.70 12.16 4.09
CA GLY A 91 -8.24 13.54 3.92
C GLY A 91 -9.03 14.56 4.76
N ASP A 92 -10.26 14.23 5.19
CA ASP A 92 -11.07 15.03 6.10
C ASP A 92 -10.79 14.76 7.59
N GLY A 93 -9.84 13.88 7.89
CA GLY A 93 -9.39 13.55 9.24
C GLY A 93 -10.17 12.43 9.92
N ARG A 94 -11.20 11.85 9.28
CA ARG A 94 -11.88 10.68 9.85
C ARG A 94 -11.05 9.42 9.66
N VAL A 95 -11.18 8.48 10.62
CA VAL A 95 -10.62 7.14 10.48
C VAL A 95 -11.73 6.19 10.08
N GLN A 96 -11.50 5.39 9.05
CA GLN A 96 -12.45 4.42 8.52
C GLN A 96 -11.77 3.05 8.38
N PHE A 97 -12.47 2.01 8.80
CA PHE A 97 -12.05 0.64 8.57
C PHE A 97 -12.47 0.22 7.15
N LEU A 98 -11.51 -0.22 6.34
CA LEU A 98 -11.78 -0.75 5.00
C LEU A 98 -11.57 -2.27 5.01
N SER A 99 -12.55 -2.97 4.44
CA SER A 99 -12.52 -4.42 4.27
C SER A 99 -11.37 -4.83 3.35
N GLU A 100 -10.69 -5.92 3.67
CA GLU A 100 -9.70 -6.52 2.76
C GLU A 100 -10.30 -7.08 1.47
N ASN A 101 -11.64 -7.21 1.43
CA ASN A 101 -12.40 -7.61 0.24
C ASN A 101 -12.89 -6.41 -0.59
N ILE A 102 -12.43 -5.19 -0.30
CA ILE A 102 -12.72 -4.02 -1.14
C ILE A 102 -12.30 -4.30 -2.59
N ASP A 103 -13.09 -3.80 -3.54
CA ASP A 103 -12.82 -3.95 -4.96
C ASP A 103 -11.40 -3.42 -5.30
N ASN A 104 -10.55 -4.35 -5.73
CA ASN A 104 -9.17 -4.13 -6.12
C ASN A 104 -8.83 -5.00 -7.33
N SER A 105 -8.24 -4.37 -8.34
CA SER A 105 -7.82 -5.01 -9.58
C SER A 105 -6.33 -4.73 -9.77
N ILE A 106 -5.55 -5.79 -9.98
CA ILE A 106 -4.12 -5.65 -10.28
C ILE A 106 -3.98 -5.50 -11.80
N ALA A 107 -4.36 -4.33 -12.32
CA ALA A 107 -4.24 -4.02 -13.74
C ALA A 107 -2.80 -3.59 -14.08
N SER A 108 -2.30 -4.04 -15.24
CA SER A 108 -0.99 -3.60 -15.75
C SER A 108 -1.10 -2.19 -16.34
N GLY A 109 -0.10 -1.34 -16.11
CA GLY A 109 0.00 -0.02 -16.74
C GLY A 109 -0.47 1.18 -15.91
N GLY A 110 -0.72 1.01 -14.60
CA GLY A 110 -1.05 2.13 -13.70
C GLY A 110 -2.44 2.73 -13.96
N ILE A 111 -3.34 1.92 -14.50
CA ILE A 111 -4.74 2.29 -14.71
C ILE A 111 -5.44 2.24 -13.36
N VAL A 112 -6.15 3.31 -13.02
CA VAL A 112 -7.02 3.35 -11.84
C VAL A 112 -8.40 2.86 -12.26
N ASP A 113 -8.71 1.59 -12.01
CA ASP A 113 -9.98 0.99 -12.43
C ASP A 113 -10.82 0.44 -11.26
N SER A 114 -10.20 0.17 -10.12
CA SER A 114 -10.87 -0.37 -8.93
C SER A 114 -11.18 0.67 -7.85
N THR A 115 -12.15 0.37 -6.99
CA THR A 115 -12.57 1.27 -5.89
C THR A 115 -11.41 1.63 -4.97
N PHE A 116 -10.59 0.66 -4.59
CA PHE A 116 -9.47 0.91 -3.68
C PHE A 116 -8.41 1.85 -4.27
N GLU A 117 -8.14 1.73 -5.57
CA GLU A 117 -7.19 2.61 -6.25
C GLU A 117 -7.70 4.04 -6.39
N ARG A 118 -9.00 4.21 -6.65
CA ARG A 118 -9.64 5.52 -6.75
C ARG A 118 -9.53 6.29 -5.42
N LEU A 119 -9.66 5.60 -4.29
CA LEU A 119 -9.47 6.22 -2.96
C LEU A 119 -8.07 6.80 -2.73
N ALA A 120 -7.03 6.32 -3.44
CA ALA A 120 -5.69 6.89 -3.40
C ALA A 120 -5.36 7.82 -4.57
N SER A 121 -6.23 7.91 -5.58
CA SER A 121 -6.03 8.72 -6.77
C SER A 121 -6.69 10.10 -6.63
N ILE A 122 -5.90 11.15 -6.76
CA ILE A 122 -6.37 12.54 -6.59
C ILE A 122 -6.96 13.13 -7.88
N GLN A 123 -6.65 12.52 -9.04
CA GLN A 123 -6.94 13.04 -10.38
C GLN A 123 -7.41 11.93 -11.36
N ASP A 124 -8.18 10.96 -10.89
CA ASP A 124 -8.82 9.97 -11.79
C ASP A 124 -10.09 10.50 -12.48
N GLY A 125 -10.67 11.60 -11.98
CA GLY A 125 -11.91 12.17 -12.48
C GLY A 125 -13.17 11.35 -12.16
N ALA A 126 -13.04 10.31 -11.35
CA ALA A 126 -14.13 9.45 -10.95
C ALA A 126 -14.78 9.94 -9.65
N VAL A 127 -16.05 9.59 -9.47
CA VAL A 127 -16.77 9.82 -8.20
C VAL A 127 -17.10 8.45 -7.61
N ILE A 128 -16.66 8.22 -6.38
CA ILE A 128 -16.92 6.99 -5.64
C ILE A 128 -18.18 7.18 -4.77
N GLY A 129 -19.03 6.15 -4.72
CA GLY A 129 -20.20 6.10 -3.83
C GLY A 129 -19.86 5.59 -2.42
N GLU A 130 -20.81 4.93 -1.75
CA GLU A 130 -20.56 4.23 -0.49
C GLU A 130 -19.80 2.90 -0.73
N TYR A 131 -18.90 2.54 0.19
CA TYR A 131 -18.02 1.35 0.12
C TYR A 131 -17.69 0.81 1.51
#